data_AF-A0A8T2SFG9-F1
#
_entry.id   AF-A0A8T2SFG9-F1
#
_cell.length_a   1.000
_cell.length_b   1.000
_cell.length_c   1.000
_cell.angle_alpha   90.00
_cell.angle_beta   90.00
_cell.angle_gamma   90.00
#
_symmetry.space_group_name_H-M   'P 1'
#
loop_
_entity.id
_entity.type
_entity.pdbx_description
1 polymer ?
#
loop_
_entity_poly.entity_id
_entity_poly.type
_entity_poly.pdbx_seq_one_letter_code
_entity_poly.pdbx_strand_id
1 'polypeptide(L)'
;MAYTKDSVWRNRDLFFQGREEIIDFLIEKWQLEKGYRLRKRLFCFSDNKIAVEFEYEFRDEKGQWWRAYGIEHWTFNANGLMQRRDMSANNIPIKEEERMFT
;
A
#
# COMPACT_ATOMS: atom_id res chain seq x y z
N MET A 1 16.75 0.60 -5.22
CA MET A 1 15.72 -0.34 -4.71
C MET A 1 15.04 0.32 -3.50
N ALA A 2 13.75 0.13 -3.24
CA ALA A 2 13.03 0.88 -2.19
C ALA A 2 13.07 0.22 -0.78
N TYR A 3 13.26 -1.10 -0.70
CA TYR A 3 13.18 -1.88 0.54
C TYR A 3 14.53 -2.51 0.90
N THR A 4 14.82 -2.74 2.19
CA THR A 4 15.97 -3.56 2.62
C THR A 4 15.79 -5.01 2.16
N LYS A 5 16.87 -5.81 2.19
CA LYS A 5 16.80 -7.23 1.77
C LYS A 5 15.87 -8.04 2.67
N ASP A 6 15.82 -7.68 3.94
CA ASP A 6 15.12 -8.30 5.06
C ASP A 6 13.91 -7.45 5.54
N SER A 7 13.37 -6.59 4.68
CA SER A 7 12.29 -5.67 5.01
C SER A 7 11.06 -6.43 5.53
N VAL A 8 10.51 -6.00 6.66
CA VAL A 8 9.36 -6.65 7.32
C VAL A 8 8.08 -5.90 7.00
N TRP A 9 7.09 -6.62 6.49
CA TRP A 9 5.80 -6.07 6.11
C TRP A 9 4.67 -6.69 6.92
N ARG A 10 3.75 -5.82 7.33
CA ARG A 10 2.37 -6.18 7.60
C ARG A 10 1.47 -5.41 6.65
N ASN A 11 0.68 -6.13 5.87
CA ASN A 11 -0.31 -5.56 4.98
C ASN A 11 -1.69 -6.11 5.35
N ARG A 12 -2.51 -5.30 6.01
CA ARG A 12 -3.76 -5.76 6.66
C ARG A 12 -3.45 -6.87 7.68
N ASP A 13 -3.89 -8.08 7.40
CA ASP A 13 -3.75 -9.32 8.17
C ASP A 13 -2.61 -10.23 7.68
N LEU A 14 -1.93 -9.85 6.58
CA LEU A 14 -0.80 -10.59 6.04
C LEU A 14 0.53 -10.09 6.63
N PHE A 15 1.40 -11.04 6.99
CA PHE A 15 2.73 -10.78 7.56
C PHE A 15 3.78 -11.54 6.76
N PHE A 16 4.82 -10.84 6.31
CA PHE A 16 5.89 -11.44 5.52
C PHE A 16 7.17 -10.60 5.62
N GLN A 17 8.30 -11.20 5.27
CA GLN A 17 9.61 -10.58 5.36
C GLN A 17 10.44 -10.95 4.15
N GLY A 18 11.14 -9.97 3.59
CA GLY A 18 12.07 -10.21 2.48
C GLY A 18 11.59 -9.65 1.16
N ARG A 19 12.53 -9.37 0.25
CA ARG A 19 12.21 -8.78 -1.06
C ARG A 19 11.45 -9.75 -1.96
N GLU A 20 11.71 -11.05 -1.85
CA GLU A 20 11.08 -12.07 -2.69
C GLU A 20 9.58 -12.14 -2.36
N GLU A 21 9.25 -12.21 -1.08
CA GLU A 21 7.89 -12.23 -0.55
C GLU A 21 7.14 -10.91 -0.83
N ILE A 22 7.84 -9.77 -0.78
CA ILE A 22 7.27 -8.48 -1.20
C ILE A 22 6.95 -8.49 -2.70
N ILE A 23 7.81 -9.07 -3.54
CA ILE A 23 7.58 -9.16 -4.98
C ILE A 23 6.36 -10.02 -5.25
N ASP A 24 6.27 -11.21 -4.66
CA ASP A 24 5.15 -12.14 -4.83
C ASP A 24 3.83 -11.47 -4.42
N PHE A 25 3.81 -10.83 -3.25
CA PHE A 25 2.65 -10.07 -2.79
C PHE A 25 2.23 -8.97 -3.77
N LEU A 26 3.17 -8.20 -4.32
CA LEU A 26 2.86 -7.12 -5.24
C LEU A 26 2.37 -7.63 -6.60
N ILE A 27 2.91 -8.76 -7.07
CA ILE A 27 2.43 -9.43 -8.29
C ILE A 27 0.96 -9.80 -8.12
N GLU A 28 0.61 -10.53 -7.05
CA GLU A 28 -0.77 -10.92 -6.77
C GLU A 28 -1.70 -9.71 -6.63
N LYS A 29 -1.27 -8.70 -5.88
CA LYS A 29 -2.03 -7.45 -5.67
C LYS A 29 -2.42 -6.80 -7.00
N TRP A 30 -1.49 -6.69 -7.95
CA TRP A 30 -1.76 -6.00 -9.22
C TRP A 30 -2.51 -6.85 -10.25
N GLN A 31 -2.53 -8.18 -10.10
CA GLN A 31 -3.45 -9.01 -10.88
C GLN A 31 -4.91 -8.79 -10.46
N LEU A 32 -5.14 -8.65 -9.15
CA LEU A 32 -6.48 -8.49 -8.57
C LEU A 32 -7.00 -7.04 -8.67
N GLU A 33 -6.15 -6.06 -8.39
CA GLU A 33 -6.54 -4.64 -8.32
C GLU A 33 -6.33 -3.92 -9.66
N LYS A 34 -7.25 -4.15 -10.62
CA LYS A 34 -7.13 -3.59 -11.98
C LYS A 34 -7.43 -2.09 -12.00
N GLY A 35 -6.78 -1.35 -12.89
CA GLY A 35 -6.98 0.10 -13.01
C GLY A 35 -6.51 0.91 -11.80
N TYR A 36 -5.61 0.34 -11.00
CA TYR A 36 -5.10 0.92 -9.75
C TYR A 36 -4.61 2.37 -9.93
N ARG A 37 -5.12 3.26 -9.07
CA ARG A 37 -4.71 4.67 -8.96
C ARG A 37 -4.58 5.02 -7.48
N LEU A 38 -3.45 5.62 -7.09
CA LEU A 38 -3.07 5.85 -5.69
C LEU A 38 -2.72 7.31 -5.44
N ARG A 39 -3.24 7.84 -4.35
CA ARG A 39 -2.83 9.12 -3.77
C ARG A 39 -2.30 8.88 -2.35
N LYS A 40 -1.16 9.47 -2.03
CA LYS A 40 -0.57 9.45 -0.68
C LYS A 40 -0.45 10.87 -0.16
N ARG A 41 -0.60 11.04 1.15
CA ARG A 41 -0.45 12.30 1.86
C ARG A 41 0.38 12.06 3.12
N LEU A 42 1.39 12.91 3.32
CA LEU A 42 2.14 12.91 4.57
C LEU A 42 1.20 13.27 5.74
N PHE A 43 1.19 12.45 6.79
CA PHE A 43 0.50 12.77 8.04
C PHE A 43 1.47 13.40 9.03
N CYS A 44 2.54 12.68 9.39
CA CYS A 44 3.62 13.19 10.24
C CYS A 44 4.90 12.37 10.02
N PHE A 45 6.01 12.85 10.58
CA PHE A 45 7.29 12.13 10.58
C PHE A 45 8.09 12.42 11.84
N SER A 46 9.01 11.53 12.17
CA SER A 46 9.97 11.67 13.27
C SER A 46 11.17 10.76 12.98
N ASP A 47 12.37 11.34 12.98
CA ASP A 47 13.63 10.65 12.65
C ASP A 47 13.55 9.84 11.35
N ASN A 48 13.70 8.52 11.44
CA ASN A 48 13.63 7.57 10.33
C ASN A 48 12.23 6.98 10.12
N LYS A 49 11.18 7.61 10.67
CA LYS A 49 9.80 7.13 10.59
C LYS A 49 8.91 8.15 9.89
N ILE A 50 8.03 7.65 9.02
CA ILE A 50 7.03 8.44 8.30
C ILE A 50 5.67 7.77 8.46
N ALA A 51 4.66 8.53 8.88
CA ALA A 51 3.26 8.13 8.82
C ALA A 51 2.59 8.78 7.61
N VAL A 52 1.90 7.97 6.82
CA VAL A 52 1.26 8.38 5.57
C VAL A 52 -0.19 7.94 5.57
N GLU A 53 -1.07 8.83 5.16
CA GLU A 53 -2.44 8.52 4.79
C GLU A 53 -2.48 8.26 3.28
N PHE A 54 -3.31 7.32 2.85
CA PHE A 54 -3.48 7.06 1.43
C PHE A 54 -4.91 6.68 1.07
N GLU A 55 -5.21 6.92 -0.20
CA GLU A 55 -6.42 6.48 -0.86
C GLU A 55 -6.03 5.84 -2.18
N TYR A 56 -6.65 4.71 -2.54
CA TYR A 56 -6.52 4.17 -3.88
C TYR A 56 -7.83 3.65 -4.43
N GLU A 57 -7.99 3.76 -5.74
CA GLU A 57 -9.13 3.23 -6.49
C GLU A 57 -8.69 2.09 -7.38
N PHE A 58 -9.49 1.03 -7.45
CA PHE A 58 -9.27 -0.11 -8.32
C PHE A 58 -10.60 -0.77 -8.67
N ARG A 59 -10.56 -1.64 -9.68
CA ARG A 59 -11.68 -2.47 -10.09
C ARG A 59 -11.32 -3.94 -9.92
N ASP A 60 -12.21 -4.71 -9.32
CA ASP A 60 -12.03 -6.16 -9.21
C ASP A 60 -12.35 -6.89 -10.52
N GLU A 61 -12.25 -8.22 -10.51
CA GLU A 61 -12.50 -9.06 -11.67
C GLU A 61 -13.96 -9.05 -12.14
N LYS A 62 -14.90 -8.73 -11.25
CA LYS A 62 -16.34 -8.64 -11.56
C LYS A 62 -16.72 -7.25 -12.09
N GLY A 63 -15.78 -6.32 -12.15
CA GLY A 63 -16.02 -4.96 -12.61
C GLY A 63 -16.48 -4.01 -11.49
N GLN A 64 -16.55 -4.45 -10.23
CA GLN A 64 -16.91 -3.58 -9.12
C GLN A 64 -15.73 -2.64 -8.81
N TRP A 65 -16.02 -1.34 -8.73
CA TRP A 65 -15.04 -0.35 -8.30
C TRP A 65 -14.98 -0.26 -6.78
N TRP A 66 -13.77 -0.09 -6.26
CA TRP A 66 -13.49 0.01 -4.84
C TRP A 66 -12.62 1.25 -4.60
N ARG A 67 -12.90 1.95 -3.50
CA ARG A 67 -11.95 2.91 -2.93
C ARG A 67 -11.45 2.38 -1.59
N ALA A 68 -10.15 2.24 -1.49
CA ALA A 68 -9.48 1.90 -0.25
C ALA A 68 -9.03 3.19 0.46
N TYR A 69 -9.36 3.29 1.75
CA TYR A 69 -8.82 4.31 2.65
C TYR A 69 -7.86 3.65 3.61
N GLY A 70 -6.67 4.20 3.79
CA GLY A 70 -5.68 3.56 4.65
C GLY A 70 -4.61 4.48 5.20
N ILE A 71 -3.87 3.90 6.14
CA ILE A 71 -2.69 4.47 6.76
C ILE A 71 -1.54 3.48 6.60
N GLU A 72 -0.35 4.01 6.44
CA GLU A 72 0.88 3.24 6.44
C GLU A 72 1.97 3.93 7.24
N HIS A 73 2.67 3.14 8.05
CA HIS A 73 3.81 3.57 8.83
C HIS A 73 5.06 2.93 8.25
N TRP A 74 6.04 3.77 7.94
CA TRP A 74 7.31 3.37 7.34
C TRP A 74 8.43 3.62 8.33
N THR A 75 9.35 2.67 8.44
CA THR A 75 10.64 2.88 9.11
C THR A 75 11.76 2.64 8.10
N PHE A 76 12.72 3.54 8.04
CA PHE A 76 13.85 3.51 7.10
C PHE A 76 15.16 3.18 7.82
N ASN A 77 16.10 2.54 7.13
CA ASN A 77 17.47 2.38 7.60
C ASN A 77 18.34 3.61 7.24
N ALA A 78 19.60 3.62 7.68
CA ALA A 78 20.54 4.71 7.42
C ALA A 78 20.81 4.99 5.93
N ASN A 79 20.55 4.02 5.05
CA ASN A 79 20.73 4.14 3.60
C ASN A 79 19.45 4.60 2.88
N GLY A 80 18.41 5.00 3.62
CA GLY A 80 17.13 5.43 3.05
C GLY A 80 16.26 4.30 2.49
N LEU A 81 16.59 3.04 2.80
CA LEU A 81 15.77 1.89 2.41
C LEU A 81 14.73 1.59 3.49
N MET A 82 13.49 1.31 3.08
CA MET A 82 12.43 0.97 4.02
C MET A 82 12.66 -0.45 4.58
N GLN A 83 12.87 -0.53 5.89
CA GLN A 83 13.11 -1.78 6.63
C GLN A 83 11.85 -2.34 7.30
N ARG A 84 10.84 -1.48 7.51
CA ARG A 84 9.54 -1.90 8.04
C ARG A 84 8.40 -1.12 7.39
N ARG A 85 7.34 -1.83 7.02
CA ARG A 85 6.08 -1.27 6.51
C ARG A 85 4.89 -1.90 7.20
N ASP A 86 4.15 -1.11 7.97
CA ASP A 86 2.88 -1.52 8.55
C ASP A 86 1.76 -0.75 7.86
N MET A 87 0.82 -1.43 7.21
CA MET A 87 -0.32 -0.79 6.56
C MET A 87 -1.65 -1.39 7.02
N SER A 88 -2.60 -0.50 7.28
CA SER A 88 -4.01 -0.85 7.51
C SER A 88 -4.87 -0.05 6.54
N ALA A 89 -5.89 -0.71 5.96
CA ALA A 89 -6.82 -0.06 5.06
C ALA A 89 -8.17 -0.78 5.07
N ASN A 90 -9.20 -0.13 4.56
CA ASN A 90 -10.54 -0.70 4.37
C ASN A 90 -11.05 -0.34 2.98
N ASN A 91 -11.68 -1.30 2.30
CA ASN A 91 -12.23 -1.11 0.95
C ASN A 91 -13.71 -0.80 1.06
N ILE A 92 -14.15 0.27 0.41
CA ILE A 92 -15.55 0.67 0.30
C ILE A 92 -15.96 0.53 -1.16
N PRO A 93 -17.09 -0.13 -1.48
CA PRO A 93 -17.57 -0.18 -2.85
C PRO A 93 -18.00 1.21 -3.30
N ILE A 94 -17.66 1.57 -4.54
CA ILE A 94 -18.06 2.82 -5.18
C ILE A 94 -18.61 2.52 -6.58
N LYS A 95 -19.40 3.44 -7.12
CA LYS A 95 -19.77 3.44 -8.53
C LYS A 95 -18.68 4.10 -9.37
N GLU A 96 -18.72 3.88 -10.67
CA GLU A 96 -17.71 4.42 -11.58
C GLU A 96 -17.74 5.95 -11.62
N GLU A 97 -18.92 6.56 -11.56
CA GLU A 97 -19.12 8.01 -11.51
C GLU A 97 -18.64 8.67 -10.21
N GLU A 98 -18.40 7.88 -9.16
CA GLU A 98 -17.92 8.38 -7.87
C GLU A 98 -16.39 8.46 -7.81
N ARG A 99 -15.68 7.97 -8.84
CA ARG A 99 -14.21 7.97 -8.91
C ARG A 99 -13.63 9.38 -8.82
N MET A 100 -12.51 9.50 -8.11
CA MET A 100 -11.80 10.76 -7.89
C MET A 100 -10.45 10.80 -8.60
N PHE A 101 -9.91 9.65 -9.02
CA PHE A 101 -8.58 9.55 -9.62
C PHE A 101 -8.73 9.22 -11.11
N THR A 102 -8.71 10.26 -11.94
CA THR A 102 -8.75 10.18 -13.42
C THR A 102 -7.38 10.48 -13.99
#